data_AF-A0A7C4KR04-F1
#
_entry.id   AF-A0A7C4KR04-F1
#
_cell.length_a   1.000
_cell.length_b   1.000
_cell.length_c   1.000
_cell.angle_alpha   90.00
_cell.angle_beta   90.00
_cell.angle_gamma   90.00
#
_symmetry.space_group_name_H-M   'P 1'
#
loop_
_entity.id
_entity.type
_entity.pdbx_description
1 polymer ?
#
loop_
_entity_poly.entity_id
_entity_poly.type
_entity_poly.pdbx_seq_one_letter_code
_entity_poly.pdbx_strand_id
1 'polypeptide(L)'
;MRRLNRRAPLGSRDRGRRRSILSGLPRARSALGRTNLLCSRAASVGFDWSGPADVMGKIREELAELEQAMARRSRRREAAAWEIGDLFFALANLARHLGLDSDRLIEAANRRFSIRFREVERLARERAIDMRQAGFDRLDRLWNEAKKNVAPVI
;
A
#
# COMPACT_ATOMS: atom_id res chain seq x y z
N MET A 1 -7.81 1.98 24.50
CA MET A 1 -7.38 0.89 25.40
C MET A 1 -8.49 -0.16 25.50
N ARG A 2 -8.52 -1.18 24.63
CA ARG A 2 -9.39 -2.37 24.77
C ARG A 2 -8.57 -3.62 24.43
N ARG A 3 -8.79 -4.66 25.24
CA ARG A 3 -7.86 -5.75 25.60
C ARG A 3 -7.83 -6.85 24.53
N LEU A 4 -6.63 -7.33 24.18
CA LEU A 4 -6.42 -8.58 23.44
C LEU A 4 -6.20 -9.74 24.43
N ASN A 5 -6.92 -10.83 24.17
CA ASN A 5 -7.03 -12.03 25.00
C ASN A 5 -5.66 -12.71 25.24
N ARG A 6 -5.41 -13.08 26.49
CA ARG A 6 -4.24 -13.86 26.94
C ARG A 6 -4.56 -15.36 26.91
N ARG A 7 -3.77 -16.16 26.18
CA ARG A 7 -3.28 -17.49 26.60
C ARG A 7 -1.89 -17.76 26.01
N ALA A 8 -1.02 -18.38 26.79
CA ALA A 8 0.42 -18.64 26.60
C ALA A 8 0.69 -20.15 26.39
N PRO A 9 1.95 -20.66 26.35
CA PRO A 9 3.11 -20.27 25.54
C PRO A 9 3.70 -21.49 24.77
N LEU A 10 4.54 -21.28 23.77
CA LEU A 10 5.50 -22.30 23.30
C LEU A 10 6.90 -21.69 23.22
N GLY A 11 7.81 -22.27 23.98
CA GLY A 11 9.17 -21.79 24.17
C GLY A 11 10.16 -22.29 23.12
N SER A 12 11.27 -21.57 23.02
CA SER A 12 12.58 -22.14 22.74
C SER A 12 13.61 -21.29 23.47
N ARG A 13 14.41 -21.95 24.32
CA ARG A 13 15.51 -21.36 25.08
C ARG A 13 16.64 -20.96 24.13
N ASP A 14 16.95 -19.67 24.05
CA ASP A 14 18.28 -19.20 23.69
C ASP A 14 18.68 -18.05 24.63
N ARG A 15 19.75 -18.28 25.41
CA ARG A 15 20.28 -17.35 26.40
C ARG A 15 21.51 -16.65 25.79
N GLY A 16 21.28 -15.49 25.18
CA GLY A 16 22.37 -14.60 24.73
C GLY A 16 21.88 -13.47 23.83
N ARG A 17 21.43 -12.35 24.44
CA ARG A 17 20.66 -11.24 23.82
C ARG A 17 19.39 -11.73 23.14
N ARG A 18 18.21 -11.46 23.72
CA ARG A 18 16.92 -11.73 23.06
C ARG A 18 16.90 -11.03 21.70
N ARG A 19 17.24 -11.76 20.62
CA ARG A 19 17.11 -11.27 19.25
C ARG A 19 15.63 -10.97 19.07
N SER A 20 15.33 -9.77 18.58
CA SER A 20 13.94 -9.36 18.31
C SER A 20 13.26 -10.43 17.47
N ILE A 21 11.96 -10.66 17.66
CA ILE A 21 11.19 -11.52 16.76
C ILE A 21 11.27 -11.05 15.29
N LEU A 22 11.57 -9.76 15.10
CA LEU A 22 11.76 -9.14 13.79
C LEU A 22 13.22 -9.25 13.29
N SER A 23 14.14 -9.88 14.04
CA SER A 23 15.54 -10.07 13.64
C SER A 23 15.69 -11.10 12.51
N GLY A 24 16.66 -10.91 11.61
CA GLY A 24 16.93 -11.86 10.52
C GLY A 24 15.92 -11.80 9.37
N LEU A 25 15.33 -10.64 9.11
CA LEU A 25 14.59 -10.39 7.86
C LEU A 25 15.59 -10.27 6.70
N PRO A 26 15.39 -10.97 5.57
CA PRO A 26 16.23 -10.81 4.40
C PRO A 26 16.29 -9.33 3.97
N ARG A 27 17.50 -8.83 3.69
CA ARG A 27 17.69 -7.46 3.16
C ARG A 27 17.25 -7.33 1.70
N ALA A 28 17.22 -8.44 0.96
CA ALA A 28 16.94 -8.49 -0.48
C ALA A 28 15.44 -8.44 -0.85
N ARG A 29 14.55 -8.01 0.05
CA ARG A 29 13.13 -7.81 -0.29
C ARG A 29 12.84 -6.34 -0.55
N SER A 30 11.88 -6.08 -1.42
CA SER A 30 11.27 -4.76 -1.58
C SER A 30 10.70 -4.26 -0.25
N ALA A 31 10.36 -2.96 -0.19
CA ALA A 31 9.73 -2.39 0.99
C ALA A 31 8.40 -3.08 1.34
N LEU A 32 7.53 -3.34 0.35
CA LEU A 32 6.23 -3.99 0.58
C LEU A 32 6.38 -5.47 0.97
N GLY A 33 7.27 -6.22 0.30
CA GLY A 33 7.59 -7.59 0.66
C GLY A 33 8.18 -7.72 2.06
N ARG A 34 8.93 -6.71 2.52
CA ARG A 34 9.43 -6.62 3.90
C ARG A 34 8.30 -6.32 4.90
N THR A 35 7.37 -5.43 4.58
CA THR A 35 6.17 -5.15 5.39
C THR A 35 5.35 -6.41 5.61
N ASN A 36 5.10 -7.20 4.55
CA ASN A 36 4.36 -8.46 4.68
C ASN A 36 5.05 -9.42 5.65
N LEU A 37 6.37 -9.54 5.60
CA LEU A 37 7.13 -10.41 6.49
C LEU A 37 7.14 -9.90 7.94
N LEU A 38 7.22 -8.59 8.16
CA LEU A 38 7.08 -7.98 9.49
C LEU A 38 5.72 -8.32 10.09
N CYS A 39 4.64 -8.14 9.32
CA CYS A 39 3.28 -8.45 9.76
C CYS A 39 3.11 -9.94 10.08
N SER A 40 3.59 -10.84 9.20
CA SER A 40 3.51 -12.29 9.44
C SER A 40 4.27 -12.73 10.70
N ARG A 41 5.41 -12.10 11.00
CA ARG A 41 6.17 -12.39 12.24
C ARG A 41 5.52 -11.81 13.49
N ALA A 42 4.89 -10.65 13.39
CA ALA A 42 4.11 -10.13 14.51
C ALA A 42 2.88 -11.02 14.77
N ALA A 43 2.22 -11.47 13.70
CA ALA A 43 1.09 -12.39 13.77
C ALA A 43 1.44 -13.74 14.42
N SER A 44 2.67 -14.24 14.22
CA SER A 44 3.10 -15.52 14.81
C SER A 44 3.17 -15.53 16.34
N VAL A 45 3.10 -14.35 16.99
CA VAL A 45 2.97 -14.22 18.46
C VAL A 45 1.61 -13.67 18.88
N GLY A 46 0.62 -13.71 17.99
CA GLY A 46 -0.73 -13.23 18.24
C GLY A 46 -0.89 -11.70 18.16
N PHE A 47 0.11 -10.98 17.64
CA PHE A 47 -0.03 -9.56 17.33
C PHE A 47 -0.51 -9.40 15.88
N ASP A 48 -1.81 -9.66 15.68
CA ASP A 48 -2.48 -9.50 14.39
C ASP A 48 -3.90 -8.92 14.56
N TRP A 49 -4.44 -8.38 13.48
CA TRP A 49 -5.85 -8.05 13.34
C TRP A 49 -6.67 -9.32 13.15
N SER A 50 -7.96 -9.29 13.53
CA SER A 50 -8.82 -10.48 13.46
C SER A 50 -9.23 -10.85 12.03
N GLY A 51 -9.12 -9.90 11.10
CA GLY A 51 -9.40 -10.11 9.68
C GLY A 51 -9.44 -8.82 8.86
N PRO A 52 -9.81 -8.91 7.56
CA PRO A 52 -9.81 -7.77 6.64
C PRO A 52 -10.65 -6.57 7.07
N ALA A 53 -11.76 -6.81 7.79
CA ALA A 53 -12.65 -5.75 8.26
C ALA A 53 -11.96 -4.83 9.29
N ASP A 54 -11.21 -5.41 10.22
CA ASP A 54 -10.46 -4.66 11.24
C ASP A 54 -9.34 -3.84 10.59
N VAL A 55 -8.63 -4.41 9.60
CA VAL A 55 -7.60 -3.70 8.83
C VAL A 55 -8.22 -2.54 8.04
N MET A 56 -9.40 -2.74 7.45
CA MET A 56 -10.12 -1.68 6.75
C MET A 56 -10.57 -0.57 7.71
N GLY A 57 -10.95 -0.91 8.94
CA GLY A 57 -11.17 0.07 10.00
C GLY A 57 -9.95 0.95 10.23
N LYS A 58 -8.76 0.33 10.36
CA LYS A 58 -7.50 1.04 10.55
C LYS A 58 -7.14 1.92 9.34
N ILE A 59 -7.35 1.45 8.10
CA ILE A 59 -7.12 2.28 6.91
C ILE A 59 -7.95 3.57 6.94
N ARG A 60 -9.21 3.50 7.37
CA ARG A 60 -10.07 4.69 7.48
C ARG A 60 -9.59 5.65 8.57
N GLU A 61 -9.09 5.12 9.68
CA GLU A 61 -8.48 5.89 10.76
C GLU A 61 -7.24 6.65 10.25
N GLU A 62 -6.29 5.95 9.61
CA GLU A 62 -5.07 6.58 9.06
C GLU A 62 -5.37 7.61 7.97
N LEU A 63 -6.43 7.38 7.17
CA LEU A 63 -6.87 8.36 6.17
C LEU A 63 -7.36 9.65 6.82
N ALA A 64 -8.14 9.54 7.90
CA ALA A 64 -8.60 10.70 8.66
C ALA A 64 -7.43 11.43 9.37
N GLU A 65 -6.42 10.70 9.85
CA GLU A 65 -5.21 11.29 10.41
C GLU A 65 -4.38 12.01 9.34
N LEU A 66 -4.28 11.46 8.13
CA LEU A 66 -3.63 12.12 6.99
C LEU A 66 -4.33 13.43 6.60
N GLU A 67 -5.66 13.45 6.55
CA GLU A 67 -6.44 14.67 6.28
C GLU A 67 -6.12 15.77 7.30
N GLN A 68 -6.08 15.40 8.59
CA GLN A 68 -5.70 16.32 9.67
C GLN A 68 -4.24 16.78 9.55
N ALA A 69 -3.32 15.87 9.22
CA ALA A 69 -1.91 16.16 9.02
C ALA A 69 -1.68 17.17 7.89
N MET A 70 -2.40 17.03 6.78
CA MET A 70 -2.36 17.95 5.64
C MET A 70 -2.95 19.34 5.96
N ALA A 71 -3.88 19.43 6.91
CA ALA A 71 -4.44 20.71 7.36
C ALA A 71 -3.52 21.51 8.30
N ARG A 72 -2.43 20.91 8.82
CA ARG A 72 -1.53 21.57 9.76
C ARG A 72 -0.85 22.80 9.14
N ARG A 73 -0.60 23.83 9.96
CA ARG A 73 0.13 25.04 9.56
C ARG A 73 1.65 24.85 9.59
N SER A 74 2.15 24.12 10.59
CA SER A 74 3.57 23.81 10.76
C SER A 74 3.81 22.30 10.68
N ARG A 75 4.99 21.91 10.18
CA ARG A 75 5.41 20.52 10.00
C ARG A 75 4.43 19.64 9.20
N ARG A 76 3.65 20.27 8.30
CA ARG A 76 2.63 19.60 7.47
C ARG A 76 3.22 18.45 6.68
N ARG A 77 4.38 18.67 6.07
CA ARG A 77 5.05 17.70 5.20
C ARG A 77 5.49 16.47 5.98
N GLU A 78 6.12 16.67 7.14
CA GLU A 78 6.58 15.60 8.00
C GLU A 78 5.41 14.79 8.56
N ALA A 79 4.34 15.47 8.99
CA ALA A 79 3.13 14.82 9.47
C ALA A 79 2.46 14.00 8.36
N ALA A 80 2.24 14.58 7.18
CA ALA A 80 1.64 13.86 6.06
C ALA A 80 2.50 12.67 5.60
N ALA A 81 3.83 12.81 5.62
CA ALA A 81 4.73 11.70 5.29
C ALA A 81 4.61 10.53 6.26
N TRP A 82 4.38 10.81 7.55
CA TRP A 82 4.14 9.78 8.57
C TRP A 82 2.86 8.99 8.25
N GLU A 83 1.74 9.68 8.09
CA GLU A 83 0.44 9.01 7.87
C GLU A 83 0.37 8.29 6.51
N ILE A 84 1.05 8.81 5.47
CA ILE A 84 1.19 8.09 4.19
C ILE A 84 1.95 6.77 4.38
N GLY A 85 2.97 6.75 5.25
CA GLY A 85 3.71 5.54 5.60
C GLY A 85 2.80 4.50 6.28
N ASP A 86 1.98 4.93 7.23
CA ASP A 86 1.04 4.07 7.95
C ASP A 86 -0.07 3.56 7.03
N LEU A 87 -0.54 4.36 6.07
CA LEU A 87 -1.45 3.90 5.01
C LEU A 87 -0.81 2.82 4.11
N PHE A 88 0.45 2.99 3.69
CA PHE A 88 1.14 1.96 2.92
C PHE A 88 1.28 0.66 3.73
N PHE A 89 1.59 0.77 5.03
CA PHE A 89 1.68 -0.37 5.93
C PHE A 89 0.33 -1.09 6.07
N ALA A 90 -0.74 -0.35 6.30
CA ALA A 90 -2.09 -0.89 6.46
C ALA A 90 -2.60 -1.54 5.17
N LEU A 91 -2.35 -0.95 3.99
CA LEU A 91 -2.71 -1.53 2.70
C LEU A 91 -1.95 -2.82 2.39
N ALA A 92 -0.64 -2.86 2.64
CA ALA A 92 0.15 -4.08 2.49
C ALA A 92 -0.37 -5.20 3.41
N ASN A 93 -0.78 -4.84 4.62
CA ASN A 93 -1.31 -5.80 5.56
C ASN A 93 -2.74 -6.27 5.20
N LEU A 94 -3.56 -5.41 4.61
CA LEU A 94 -4.85 -5.81 4.02
C LEU A 94 -4.63 -6.83 2.90
N ALA A 95 -3.65 -6.57 2.01
CA ALA A 95 -3.29 -7.53 0.96
C ALA A 95 -2.90 -8.89 1.57
N ARG A 96 -2.07 -8.90 2.63
CA ARG A 96 -1.73 -10.14 3.35
C ARG A 96 -2.96 -10.86 3.90
N HIS A 97 -3.88 -10.15 4.55
CA HIS A 97 -5.14 -10.70 5.09
C HIS A 97 -6.05 -11.28 4.00
N LEU A 98 -5.92 -10.80 2.75
CA LEU A 98 -6.62 -11.32 1.58
C LEU A 98 -5.82 -12.39 0.81
N GLY A 99 -4.64 -12.79 1.30
CA GLY A 99 -3.78 -13.77 0.62
C GLY A 99 -3.12 -13.24 -0.67
N LEU A 100 -3.00 -11.93 -0.82
CA LEU A 100 -2.45 -11.27 -2.00
C LEU A 100 -0.98 -10.84 -1.76
N ASP A 101 -0.18 -10.89 -2.83
CA ASP A 101 1.20 -10.42 -2.83
C ASP A 101 1.26 -8.93 -3.18
N SER A 102 1.66 -8.11 -2.21
CA SER A 102 1.72 -6.65 -2.32
C SER A 102 2.66 -6.15 -3.43
N ASP A 103 3.77 -6.87 -3.70
CA ASP A 103 4.71 -6.50 -4.78
C ASP A 103 4.09 -6.75 -6.15
N ARG A 104 3.45 -7.91 -6.32
CA ARG A 104 2.73 -8.22 -7.57
C ARG A 104 1.58 -7.24 -7.81
N LEU A 105 0.86 -6.85 -6.76
CA LEU A 105 -0.25 -5.90 -6.88
C LEU A 105 0.21 -4.52 -7.38
N ILE A 106 1.31 -3.98 -6.83
CA ILE A 106 1.82 -2.68 -7.28
C ILE A 106 2.43 -2.77 -8.67
N GLU A 107 3.10 -3.88 -9.01
CA GLU A 107 3.63 -4.12 -10.35
C GLU A 107 2.50 -4.18 -11.40
N ALA A 108 1.41 -4.90 -11.11
CA ALA A 108 0.23 -4.96 -11.95
C ALA A 108 -0.44 -3.59 -12.10
N ALA A 109 -0.52 -2.80 -11.03
CA ALA A 109 -1.02 -1.42 -11.08
C ALA A 109 -0.18 -0.53 -11.99
N ASN A 110 1.15 -0.58 -11.87
CA ASN A 110 2.09 0.16 -12.70
C ASN A 110 1.95 -0.25 -14.18
N ARG A 111 1.90 -1.56 -14.46
CA ARG A 111 1.71 -2.08 -15.82
C ARG A 111 0.40 -1.59 -16.45
N ARG A 112 -0.71 -1.63 -15.69
CA ARG A 112 -2.01 -1.10 -16.14
C ARG A 112 -1.92 0.38 -16.48
N PHE A 113 -1.27 1.19 -15.64
CA PHE A 113 -1.06 2.60 -15.91
C PHE A 113 -0.27 2.80 -17.21
N SER A 114 0.87 2.11 -17.37
CA SER A 114 1.70 2.22 -18.58
C SER A 114 0.96 1.84 -19.86
N ILE A 115 0.16 0.76 -19.83
CA ILE A 115 -0.63 0.35 -21.00
C ILE A 115 -1.67 1.42 -21.34
N ARG A 116 -2.42 1.91 -20.34
CA ARG A 116 -3.42 2.96 -20.56
C ARG A 116 -2.80 4.27 -21.05
N PHE A 117 -1.64 4.65 -20.54
CA PHE A 117 -0.99 5.88 -20.95
C PHE A 117 -0.47 5.80 -22.40
N ARG A 118 0.08 4.64 -22.82
CA ARG A 118 0.44 4.43 -24.24
C ARG A 118 -0.76 4.54 -25.18
N GLU A 119 -1.93 4.10 -24.71
CA GLU A 119 -3.18 4.27 -25.47
C GLU A 119 -3.62 5.74 -25.53
N VAL A 120 -3.46 6.51 -24.45
CA VAL A 120 -3.63 7.97 -24.48
C VAL A 120 -2.71 8.61 -25.52
N GLU A 121 -1.43 8.22 -25.56
CA GLU A 121 -0.47 8.73 -26.54
C GLU A 121 -0.87 8.37 -27.98
N ARG A 122 -1.39 7.15 -28.21
CA ARG A 122 -1.90 6.72 -29.52
C ARG A 122 -3.08 7.60 -29.96
N LEU A 123 -4.09 7.74 -29.11
CA LEU A 123 -5.28 8.55 -29.38
C LEU A 123 -4.93 10.03 -29.60
N ALA A 124 -3.97 10.56 -28.84
CA ALA A 124 -3.48 11.93 -29.01
C ALA A 124 -2.84 12.12 -30.39
N ARG A 125 -1.97 11.19 -30.83
CA ARG A 125 -1.34 11.24 -32.15
C ARG A 125 -2.38 11.18 -33.28
N GLU A 126 -3.34 10.25 -33.20
CA GLU A 126 -4.39 10.09 -34.22
C GLU A 126 -5.26 11.32 -34.38
N ARG A 127 -5.43 12.10 -33.31
CA ARG A 127 -6.24 13.31 -33.28
C ARG A 127 -5.42 14.60 -33.37
N ALA A 128 -4.13 14.50 -33.72
CA ALA A 128 -3.19 15.62 -33.79
C ALA A 128 -3.21 16.52 -32.53
N ILE A 129 -3.29 15.90 -31.34
CA ILE A 129 -3.34 16.59 -30.05
C ILE A 129 -1.93 16.70 -29.50
N ASP A 130 -1.42 17.93 -29.35
CA ASP A 130 -0.22 18.16 -28.53
C ASP A 130 -0.57 18.01 -27.05
N MET A 131 -0.14 16.89 -26.47
CA MET A 131 -0.38 16.56 -25.06
C MET A 131 0.22 17.57 -24.08
N ARG A 132 1.28 18.28 -24.46
CA ARG A 132 1.92 19.29 -23.59
C ARG A 132 1.06 20.56 -23.46
N GLN A 133 0.22 20.81 -24.45
CA GLN A 133 -0.66 21.99 -24.51
C GLN A 133 -2.14 21.64 -24.29
N ALA A 134 -2.49 20.35 -24.25
CA ALA A 134 -3.86 19.87 -24.19
C ALA A 134 -4.61 20.23 -22.90
N GLY A 135 -3.89 20.45 -21.79
CA GLY A 135 -4.46 20.64 -20.46
C GLY A 135 -5.06 19.36 -19.87
N PHE A 136 -5.37 19.40 -18.57
CA PHE A 136 -5.82 18.21 -17.82
C PHE A 136 -7.12 17.61 -18.38
N ASP A 137 -8.16 18.42 -18.58
CA ASP A 137 -9.48 17.92 -18.98
C ASP A 137 -9.46 17.17 -20.31
N ARG A 138 -8.61 17.61 -21.25
CA ARG A 138 -8.48 16.95 -22.55
C ARG A 138 -7.73 15.62 -22.42
N LEU A 139 -6.67 15.58 -21.62
CA LEU A 139 -5.93 14.35 -21.32
C LEU A 139 -6.78 13.36 -20.52
N ASP A 140 -7.62 13.83 -19.60
CA ASP A 140 -8.54 12.99 -18.82
C ASP A 140 -9.62 12.36 -19.71
N ARG A 141 -10.14 13.10 -20.70
CA ARG A 141 -11.04 12.51 -21.72
C ARG A 141 -10.36 11.38 -22.50
N LEU A 142 -9.12 11.57 -22.95
CA LEU A 142 -8.35 10.51 -23.61
C LEU A 142 -8.09 9.32 -22.67
N TRP A 143 -7.79 9.59 -21.40
CA TRP A 143 -7.57 8.56 -20.39
C TRP A 143 -8.82 7.71 -20.13
N ASN A 144 -9.98 8.35 -20.02
CA ASN A 144 -11.26 7.67 -19.85
C ASN A 144 -11.64 6.82 -21.07
N GLU A 145 -11.25 7.24 -22.27
CA GLU A 145 -11.38 6.44 -23.48
C GLU A 145 -10.41 5.23 -23.46
N ALA A 146 -9.13 5.48 -23.15
CA ALA A 146 -8.12 4.43 -23.03
C ALA A 146 -8.52 3.34 -22.01
N LYS A 147 -9.18 3.71 -20.91
CA LYS A 147 -9.71 2.76 -19.92
C LYS A 147 -10.74 1.78 -20.50
N LYS A 148 -11.51 2.18 -21.52
CA LYS A 148 -12.50 1.31 -22.18
C LYS A 148 -11.84 0.31 -23.14
N ASN A 149 -10.70 0.70 -23.73
CA ASN A 149 -9.98 -0.11 -24.71
C ASN A 149 -9.02 -1.13 -24.06
N VAL A 150 -8.65 -0.92 -22.80
CA VAL A 150 -7.70 -1.77 -22.07
C VAL A 150 -8.44 -2.62 -21.04
N ALA A 151 -8.51 -3.93 -21.29
CA ALA A 151 -9.09 -4.89 -20.35
C ALA A 151 -8.39 -4.89 -18.98
N PRO A 152 -9.10 -5.23 -17.88
CA PRO A 152 -8.48 -5.36 -16.57
C PRO A 152 -7.40 -6.44 -16.59
N VAL A 153 -6.17 -6.09 -16.21
CA VAL A 153 -5.11 -7.06 -15.94
C VAL A 153 -4.88 -7.08 -14.43
N ILE A 154 -4.92 -8.27 -13.81
CA ILE A 154 -4.38 -8.50 -12.46
C ILE A 154 -3.06 -9.23 -12.61
#